data_AF-A0AAD7AL82-F1
#
_entry.id   AF-A0AAD7AL82-F1
#
_cell.length_a   1.000
_cell.length_b   1.000
_cell.length_c   1.000
_cell.angle_alpha   90.00
_cell.angle_beta   90.00
_cell.angle_gamma   90.00
#
_symmetry.space_group_name_H-M   'P 1'
#
loop_
_entity.id
_entity.type
_entity.pdbx_description
1 polymer ?
#
loop_
_entity_poly.entity_id
_entity_poly.type
_entity_poly.pdbx_seq_one_letter_code
_entity_poly.pdbx_strand_id
1 'polypeptide(L)'
;METPTGILDVPATDRLIQVLQLGFADLAGNQKEQLREQKEQAQRLYEAIGTVRPKAKSDKTIEFWNAHKILMDEHDKEFKDRYSTDLNTGLVFAGLFSAVDSAFIIQIQPQVQDQSAETITIVAQSLLYISLGTTLLAALLGVLGMQWLGYYSATEERGSIAVRGHSRQQKLDGLRKWKFDMVMQTFPLLLQFGLLVFSVALSVYLWNTRLAHAIIAVFFSLFGFIFYVVLVISAVAAPHCPFQTPLARFIFHILETNRVKKLSKSLSGYLTPLREFIKARHLAACSPPGTWQQKQL
;
A
#
# COMPACT_ATOMS: atom_id res chain seq x y z
N MET A 1 43.48 44.81 91.50
CA MET A 1 43.70 46.10 90.80
C MET A 1 44.13 45.79 89.38
N GLU A 2 43.62 46.57 88.45
CA GLU A 2 43.29 46.19 87.07
C GLU A 2 44.51 45.93 86.16
N THR A 3 44.37 44.95 85.26
CA THR A 3 45.18 44.83 84.03
C THR A 3 44.37 45.42 82.87
N PRO A 4 44.85 46.46 82.17
CA PRO A 4 44.06 47.14 81.14
C PRO A 4 44.12 46.37 79.82
N THR A 5 42.96 45.92 79.36
CA THR A 5 42.72 45.52 77.97
C THR A 5 42.76 46.76 77.10
N GLY A 6 43.93 47.03 76.52
CA GLY A 6 44.17 48.08 75.54
C GLY A 6 43.48 47.75 74.21
N ILE A 7 42.47 48.54 73.93
CA ILE A 7 41.67 48.63 72.71
C ILE A 7 42.60 48.87 71.51
N LEU A 8 42.55 47.99 70.51
CA LEU A 8 43.14 48.21 69.19
C LEU A 8 42.19 49.13 68.41
N ASP A 9 42.64 50.36 68.16
CA ASP A 9 42.00 51.34 67.28
C ASP A 9 41.85 50.77 65.86
N VAL A 10 40.60 50.70 65.38
CA VAL A 10 40.26 50.22 64.02
C VAL A 10 39.69 51.36 63.17
N PRO A 11 40.52 52.24 62.57
CA PRO A 11 40.10 53.15 61.50
C PRO A 11 40.60 52.74 60.10
N ALA A 12 41.44 51.69 59.99
CA ALA A 12 42.06 51.26 58.73
C ALA A 12 41.28 50.17 57.98
N THR A 13 40.49 49.33 58.65
CA THR A 13 39.74 48.24 58.00
C THR A 13 38.54 48.75 57.21
N ASP A 14 37.86 49.80 57.67
CA ASP A 14 36.68 50.34 56.97
C ASP A 14 37.00 50.93 55.60
N ARG A 15 38.16 51.58 55.45
CA ARG A 15 38.61 52.10 54.15
C ARG A 15 38.99 50.98 53.18
N LEU A 16 39.59 49.89 53.68
CA LEU A 16 39.92 48.72 52.87
C LEU A 16 38.66 47.98 52.40
N ILE A 17 37.64 47.88 53.25
CA ILE A 17 36.34 47.30 52.89
C ILE A 17 35.64 48.13 51.81
N GLN A 18 35.65 49.47 51.91
CA GLN A 18 35.07 50.35 50.88
C GLN A 18 35.77 50.23 49.52
N VAL A 19 37.11 50.21 49.49
CA VAL A 19 37.86 50.09 48.23
C VAL A 19 37.64 48.71 47.60
N LEU A 20 37.59 47.64 48.41
CA LEU A 20 37.25 46.32 47.91
C LEU A 20 35.82 46.27 47.39
N GLN A 21 34.83 46.83 48.09
CA GLN A 21 33.44 46.84 47.62
C GLN A 21 33.26 47.65 46.33
N LEU A 22 33.93 48.80 46.21
CA LEU A 22 33.94 49.58 44.98
C LEU A 22 34.62 48.82 43.82
N GLY A 23 35.75 48.17 44.09
CA GLY A 23 36.44 47.34 43.10
C GLY A 23 35.61 46.13 42.65
N PHE A 24 34.91 45.45 43.57
CA PHE A 24 34.01 44.35 43.22
C PHE A 24 32.77 44.82 42.46
N ALA A 25 32.22 45.99 42.80
CA ALA A 25 31.11 46.59 42.07
C ALA A 25 31.50 46.94 40.63
N ASP A 26 32.69 47.50 40.43
CA ASP A 26 33.24 47.84 39.12
C ASP A 26 33.51 46.57 38.28
N LEU A 27 34.11 45.54 38.90
CA LEU A 27 34.34 44.26 38.24
C LEU A 27 33.03 43.57 37.82
N ALA A 28 32.01 43.63 38.69
CA ALA A 28 30.68 43.08 38.42
C ALA A 28 29.93 43.88 37.35
N GLY A 29 30.13 45.20 37.29
CA GLY A 29 29.61 46.07 36.23
C GLY A 29 30.18 45.68 34.87
N ASN A 30 31.51 45.60 34.77
CA ASN A 30 32.21 45.27 33.53
C ASN A 30 31.83 43.86 33.01
N GLN A 31 31.71 42.87 33.89
CA GLN A 31 31.22 41.52 33.53
C GLN A 31 29.79 41.53 32.96
N LYS A 32 28.89 42.34 33.53
CA LYS A 32 27.50 42.44 33.05
C LYS A 32 27.43 43.12 31.69
N GLU A 33 28.25 44.14 31.46
CA GLU A 33 28.35 44.84 30.19
C GLU A 33 28.82 43.90 29.07
N GLN A 34 29.89 43.14 29.32
CA GLN A 34 30.39 42.12 28.40
C GLN A 34 29.35 41.04 28.07
N LEU A 35 28.55 40.61 29.05
CA LEU A 35 27.48 39.65 28.83
C LEU A 35 26.34 40.23 27.97
N ARG A 36 26.02 41.52 28.12
CA ARG A 36 24.99 42.19 27.29
C ARG A 36 25.46 42.30 25.85
N GLU A 37 26.69 42.71 25.61
CA GLU A 37 27.27 42.80 24.27
C GLU A 37 27.30 41.42 23.58
N GLN A 38 27.70 40.36 24.30
CA GLN A 38 27.67 39.01 23.74
C GLN A 38 26.26 38.54 23.40
N LYS A 39 25.25 38.87 24.23
CA LYS A 39 23.85 38.54 23.93
C LYS A 39 23.34 39.29 22.71
N GLU A 40 23.66 40.57 22.57
CA GLU A 40 23.28 41.35 21.39
C GLU A 40 23.95 40.84 20.11
N GLN A 41 25.24 40.47 20.18
CA GLN A 41 25.93 39.85 19.05
C GLN A 41 25.35 38.48 18.69
N ALA A 42 25.07 37.63 19.69
CA ALA A 42 24.43 36.33 19.47
C ALA A 42 23.03 36.49 18.85
N GLN A 43 22.28 37.51 19.26
CA GLN A 43 20.95 37.81 18.72
C GLN A 43 21.02 38.32 17.28
N ARG A 44 21.96 39.22 16.96
CA ARG A 44 22.21 39.67 15.57
C ARG A 44 22.65 38.53 14.67
N LEU A 45 23.50 37.63 15.17
CA LEU A 45 23.88 36.41 14.46
C LEU A 45 22.67 35.50 14.25
N TYR A 46 21.79 35.35 15.24
CA TYR A 46 20.57 34.55 15.10
C TYR A 46 19.59 35.13 14.07
N GLU A 47 19.40 36.45 14.02
CA GLU A 47 18.57 37.14 13.03
C GLU A 47 19.17 37.09 11.62
N ALA A 48 20.49 37.28 11.50
CA ALA A 48 21.22 37.11 10.24
C ALA A 48 21.13 35.66 9.74
N ILE A 49 21.29 34.67 10.62
CA ILE A 49 21.13 33.26 10.26
C ILE A 49 19.66 32.92 9.95
N GLY A 50 18.69 33.55 10.62
CA GLY A 50 17.26 33.38 10.39
C GLY A 50 16.80 33.91 9.03
N THR A 51 17.40 35.00 8.54
CA THR A 51 17.17 35.55 7.21
C THR A 51 17.94 34.82 6.11
N VAL A 52 19.12 34.28 6.42
CA VAL A 52 19.94 33.46 5.52
C VAL A 52 19.41 32.01 5.42
N ARG A 53 18.73 31.48 6.45
CA ARG A 53 18.02 30.20 6.37
C ARG A 53 16.96 30.34 5.29
N PRO A 54 17.00 29.54 4.20
CA PRO A 54 16.68 30.11 2.91
C PRO A 54 15.17 30.17 2.79
N LYS A 55 14.61 31.38 2.85
CA LYS A 55 13.24 31.66 2.41
C LYS A 55 13.00 31.04 1.02
N ALA A 56 14.03 31.07 0.16
CA ALA A 56 14.09 30.38 -1.14
C ALA A 56 14.00 28.84 -1.08
N LYS A 57 14.51 28.17 -0.03
CA LYS A 57 14.38 26.71 0.16
C LYS A 57 12.98 26.36 0.65
N SER A 58 12.41 27.18 1.53
CA SER A 58 11.01 27.08 1.94
C SER A 58 10.06 27.27 0.75
N ASP A 59 10.27 28.31 -0.06
CA ASP A 59 9.48 28.58 -1.27
C ASP A 59 9.52 27.43 -2.26
N LYS A 60 10.72 26.96 -2.63
CA LYS A 60 10.87 25.81 -3.54
C LYS A 60 10.23 24.53 -3.00
N THR A 61 10.27 24.32 -1.69
CA THR A 61 9.64 23.15 -1.05
C THR A 61 8.12 23.26 -1.10
N ILE A 62 7.57 24.45 -0.82
CA ILE A 62 6.13 24.71 -0.91
C ILE A 62 5.65 24.60 -2.37
N GLU A 63 6.40 25.15 -3.32
CA GLU A 63 6.14 25.03 -4.75
C GLU A 63 6.13 23.58 -5.22
N PHE A 64 7.12 22.78 -4.81
CA PHE A 64 7.15 21.34 -5.07
C PHE A 64 5.92 20.63 -4.52
N TRP A 65 5.56 20.86 -3.25
CA TRP A 65 4.39 20.22 -2.65
C TRP A 65 3.07 20.69 -3.26
N ASN A 66 2.99 21.93 -3.72
CA ASN A 66 1.84 22.45 -4.46
C ASN A 66 1.71 21.77 -5.83
N ALA A 67 2.80 21.68 -6.60
CA ALA A 67 2.83 20.95 -7.87
C ALA A 67 2.49 19.47 -7.67
N HIS A 68 3.09 18.82 -6.65
CA HIS A 68 2.79 17.45 -6.28
C HIS A 68 1.31 17.28 -5.90
N LYS A 69 0.74 18.19 -5.10
CA LYS A 69 -0.68 18.14 -4.75
C LYS A 69 -1.58 18.18 -5.99
N ILE A 70 -1.29 19.05 -6.95
CA ILE A 70 -2.07 19.14 -8.21
C ILE A 70 -2.01 17.81 -8.97
N LEU A 71 -0.80 17.28 -9.19
CA LEU A 71 -0.60 16.01 -9.90
C LEU A 71 -1.28 14.83 -9.19
N MET A 72 -1.19 14.78 -7.86
CA MET A 72 -1.77 13.69 -7.09
C MET A 72 -3.29 13.81 -6.96
N ASP A 73 -3.84 15.03 -6.90
CA ASP A 73 -5.29 15.24 -6.92
C ASP A 73 -5.91 14.74 -8.24
N GLU A 74 -5.27 15.03 -9.37
CA GLU A 74 -5.69 14.54 -10.68
C GLU A 74 -5.61 13.01 -10.75
N HIS A 75 -4.46 12.44 -10.37
CA HIS A 75 -4.28 10.99 -10.36
C HIS A 75 -5.25 10.26 -9.40
N ASP A 76 -5.43 10.76 -8.17
CA ASP A 76 -6.34 10.16 -7.19
C ASP A 76 -7.80 10.22 -7.66
N LYS A 77 -8.18 11.32 -8.32
CA LYS A 77 -9.51 11.47 -8.92
C LYS A 77 -9.71 10.47 -10.06
N GLU A 78 -8.79 10.41 -11.01
CA GLU A 78 -8.87 9.46 -12.13
C GLU A 78 -8.90 8.00 -11.65
N PHE A 79 -8.06 7.67 -10.68
CA PHE A 79 -8.03 6.35 -10.05
C PHE A 79 -9.40 6.02 -9.44
N LYS A 80 -9.94 6.93 -8.63
CA LYS A 80 -11.24 6.74 -7.98
C LYS A 80 -12.36 6.59 -9.00
N ASP A 81 -12.43 7.50 -9.97
CA ASP A 81 -13.54 7.53 -10.94
C ASP A 81 -13.53 6.25 -11.79
N ARG A 82 -12.35 5.76 -12.18
CA ARG A 82 -12.20 4.50 -12.92
C ARG A 82 -12.71 3.31 -12.12
N TYR A 83 -12.18 3.07 -10.93
CA TYR A 83 -12.60 1.90 -10.13
C TYR A 83 -14.04 2.02 -9.68
N SER A 84 -14.51 3.20 -9.29
CA SER A 84 -15.91 3.40 -8.92
C SER A 84 -16.85 3.08 -10.08
N THR A 85 -16.49 3.48 -11.30
CA THR A 85 -17.28 3.18 -12.49
C THR A 85 -17.30 1.69 -12.77
N ASP A 86 -16.13 1.04 -12.80
CA ASP A 86 -16.02 -0.40 -13.04
C ASP A 86 -16.80 -1.24 -12.02
N LEU A 87 -16.73 -0.86 -10.73
CA LEU A 87 -17.47 -1.51 -9.65
C LEU A 87 -18.97 -1.31 -9.78
N ASN A 88 -19.41 -0.07 -10.04
CA ASN A 88 -20.83 0.23 -10.22
C ASN A 88 -21.41 -0.54 -11.40
N THR A 89 -20.71 -0.54 -12.54
CA THR A 89 -21.11 -1.31 -13.71
C THR A 89 -21.20 -2.80 -13.38
N GLY A 90 -20.17 -3.38 -12.76
CA GLY A 90 -20.21 -4.79 -12.38
C GLY A 90 -21.30 -5.13 -11.36
N LEU A 91 -21.62 -4.23 -10.42
CA LEU A 91 -22.65 -4.47 -9.40
C LEU A 91 -24.05 -4.48 -10.02
N VAL A 92 -24.29 -3.63 -11.02
CA VAL A 92 -25.54 -3.67 -11.82
C VAL A 92 -25.64 -5.01 -12.57
N PHE A 93 -24.56 -5.46 -13.20
CA PHE A 93 -24.53 -6.77 -13.85
C PHE A 93 -24.79 -7.91 -12.86
N ALA A 94 -24.18 -7.86 -11.67
CA ALA A 94 -24.39 -8.84 -10.62
C ALA A 94 -25.86 -8.92 -10.20
N GLY A 95 -26.51 -7.77 -9.97
CA GLY A 95 -27.93 -7.70 -9.60
C GLY A 95 -28.85 -8.25 -10.69
N LEU A 96 -28.63 -7.86 -11.95
CA LEU A 96 -29.42 -8.36 -13.08
C LEU A 96 -29.21 -9.87 -13.28
N PHE A 97 -27.96 -10.34 -13.20
CA PHE A 97 -27.63 -11.75 -13.36
C PHE A 97 -28.23 -12.60 -12.23
N SER A 98 -28.15 -12.16 -10.97
CA SER A 98 -28.77 -12.87 -9.85
C SER A 98 -30.28 -12.98 -9.99
N ALA A 99 -30.97 -11.98 -10.55
CA ALA A 99 -32.40 -12.04 -10.81
C ALA A 99 -32.75 -13.11 -11.86
N VAL A 100 -32.00 -13.16 -12.96
CA VAL A 100 -32.17 -14.18 -14.01
C VAL A 100 -31.87 -15.57 -13.46
N ASP A 101 -30.75 -15.74 -12.75
CA ASP A 101 -30.34 -17.02 -12.16
C ASP A 101 -31.40 -17.54 -11.16
N SER A 102 -31.92 -16.66 -10.30
CA SER A 102 -33.00 -17.00 -9.36
C SER A 102 -34.29 -17.42 -10.06
N ALA A 103 -34.66 -16.77 -11.17
CA ALA A 103 -35.83 -17.17 -11.95
C ALA A 103 -35.68 -18.58 -12.54
N PHE A 104 -34.48 -18.91 -13.04
CA PHE A 104 -34.19 -20.26 -13.53
C PHE A 104 -34.21 -21.30 -12.42
N ILE A 105 -33.65 -20.99 -11.24
CA ILE A 105 -33.69 -21.89 -10.08
C ILE A 105 -35.13 -22.25 -9.72
N ILE A 106 -36.03 -21.26 -9.67
CA ILE A 106 -37.46 -21.47 -9.40
C ILE A 106 -38.11 -22.29 -10.52
N GLN A 107 -37.79 -22.01 -11.78
CA GLN A 107 -38.36 -22.73 -12.93
C GLN A 107 -37.96 -24.21 -12.96
N ILE A 108 -36.76 -24.55 -12.50
CA ILE A 108 -36.22 -25.91 -12.53
C ILE A 108 -36.65 -26.71 -11.28
N GLN A 109 -37.37 -26.10 -10.33
CA GLN A 109 -37.77 -26.77 -9.10
C GLN A 109 -38.68 -27.98 -9.39
N PRO A 110 -38.34 -29.19 -8.90
CA PRO A 110 -39.17 -30.37 -9.12
C PRO A 110 -40.56 -30.15 -8.52
N GLN A 111 -41.61 -30.48 -9.28
CA GLN A 111 -42.95 -30.51 -8.73
C GLN A 111 -43.02 -31.60 -7.66
N VAL A 112 -43.68 -31.28 -6.54
CA VAL A 112 -43.74 -32.07 -5.30
C VAL A 112 -44.25 -33.52 -5.49
N GLN A 113 -44.76 -33.86 -6.67
CA GLN A 113 -45.35 -35.17 -6.98
C GLN A 113 -44.40 -36.17 -7.68
N ASP A 114 -43.28 -35.73 -8.29
CA ASP A 114 -42.37 -36.63 -9.02
C ASP A 114 -41.16 -37.04 -8.16
N GLN A 115 -41.24 -38.21 -7.54
CA GLN A 115 -40.14 -38.78 -6.73
C GLN A 115 -38.96 -39.32 -7.55
N SER A 116 -38.95 -39.12 -8.86
CA SER A 116 -37.80 -39.36 -9.73
C SER A 116 -37.26 -38.03 -10.27
N ALA A 117 -36.74 -37.18 -9.39
CA ALA A 117 -35.92 -36.06 -9.85
C ALA A 117 -34.74 -36.63 -10.64
N GLU A 118 -34.77 -36.44 -11.96
CA GLU A 118 -33.72 -36.92 -12.84
C GLU A 118 -32.39 -36.31 -12.39
N THR A 119 -31.33 -37.11 -12.29
CA THR A 119 -30.00 -36.68 -11.81
C THR A 119 -29.52 -35.39 -12.50
N ILE A 120 -29.89 -35.21 -13.77
CA ILE A 120 -29.59 -34.02 -14.57
C ILE A 120 -30.18 -32.74 -13.95
N THR A 121 -31.42 -32.77 -13.45
CA THR A 121 -32.09 -31.61 -12.84
C THR A 121 -31.38 -31.19 -11.55
N ILE A 122 -30.96 -32.16 -10.72
CA ILE A 122 -30.23 -31.91 -9.48
C ILE A 122 -28.85 -31.31 -9.79
N VAL A 123 -28.14 -31.85 -10.79
CA VAL A 123 -26.84 -31.31 -11.23
C VAL A 123 -27.00 -29.88 -11.74
N ALA A 124 -28.00 -29.62 -12.58
CA ALA A 124 -28.27 -28.27 -13.09
C ALA A 124 -28.57 -27.28 -11.96
N GLN A 125 -29.44 -27.63 -11.01
CA GLN A 125 -29.73 -26.79 -9.84
C GLN A 125 -28.48 -26.53 -9.00
N SER A 126 -27.65 -27.54 -8.76
CA SER A 126 -26.42 -27.38 -7.98
C SER A 126 -25.45 -26.39 -8.66
N LEU A 127 -25.33 -26.43 -9.98
CA LEU A 127 -24.51 -25.50 -10.75
C LEU A 127 -25.09 -24.08 -10.71
N LEU A 128 -26.41 -23.92 -10.78
CA LEU A 128 -27.06 -22.62 -10.64
C LEU A 128 -26.84 -22.01 -9.25
N TYR A 129 -26.91 -22.81 -8.17
CA TYR A 129 -26.56 -22.31 -6.84
C TYR A 129 -25.10 -21.89 -6.72
N ILE A 130 -24.17 -22.59 -7.38
CA ILE A 130 -22.75 -22.20 -7.45
C ILE A 130 -22.59 -20.88 -8.22
N SER A 131 -23.28 -20.74 -9.36
CA SER A 131 -23.32 -19.51 -10.15
C SER A 131 -23.83 -18.32 -9.34
N LEU A 132 -24.98 -18.49 -8.67
CA LEU A 132 -25.60 -17.48 -7.83
C LEU A 132 -24.68 -17.08 -6.68
N GLY A 133 -24.14 -18.07 -5.96
CA GLY A 133 -23.22 -17.85 -4.84
C GLY A 133 -21.96 -17.10 -5.26
N THR A 134 -21.39 -17.46 -6.41
CA THR A 134 -20.21 -16.76 -6.97
C THR A 134 -20.55 -15.30 -7.30
N THR A 135 -21.71 -15.05 -7.88
CA THR A 135 -22.15 -13.69 -8.26
C THR A 135 -22.46 -12.85 -7.03
N LEU A 136 -23.09 -13.42 -6.00
CA LEU A 136 -23.33 -12.74 -4.73
C LEU A 136 -22.03 -12.41 -4.00
N LEU A 137 -21.06 -13.33 -4.01
CA LEU A 137 -19.72 -13.08 -3.48
C LEU A 137 -19.02 -11.96 -4.25
N ALA A 138 -19.16 -11.93 -5.58
CA ALA A 138 -18.66 -10.83 -6.39
C ALA A 138 -19.33 -9.50 -5.98
N ALA A 139 -20.66 -9.46 -5.89
CA ALA A 139 -21.39 -8.26 -5.47
C ALA A 139 -20.93 -7.74 -4.10
N LEU A 140 -20.72 -8.64 -3.13
CA LEU A 140 -20.19 -8.30 -1.81
C LEU A 140 -18.78 -7.70 -1.90
N LEU A 141 -17.87 -8.30 -2.68
CA LEU A 141 -16.54 -7.74 -2.92
C LEU A 141 -16.61 -6.38 -3.62
N GLY A 142 -17.57 -6.20 -4.54
CA GLY A 142 -17.80 -4.93 -5.22
C GLY A 142 -18.19 -3.82 -4.25
N VAL A 143 -19.13 -4.10 -3.34
CA VAL A 143 -19.56 -3.16 -2.29
C VAL A 143 -18.42 -2.85 -1.32
N LEU A 144 -17.65 -3.86 -0.88
CA LEU A 144 -16.46 -3.63 -0.04
C LEU A 144 -15.41 -2.79 -0.77
N GLY A 145 -15.19 -3.04 -2.07
CA GLY A 145 -14.32 -2.24 -2.92
C GLY A 145 -14.74 -0.77 -2.96
N MET A 146 -16.04 -0.49 -3.07
CA MET A 146 -16.59 0.87 -3.00
C MET A 146 -16.35 1.51 -1.62
N GLN A 147 -16.53 0.75 -0.53
CA GLN A 147 -16.27 1.24 0.82
C GLN A 147 -14.78 1.59 1.03
N TRP A 148 -13.87 0.72 0.59
CA TRP A 148 -12.43 0.99 0.67
C TRP A 148 -12.00 2.18 -0.18
N LEU A 149 -12.59 2.34 -1.36
CA LEU A 149 -12.34 3.48 -2.23
C LEU A 149 -12.87 4.79 -1.61
N GLY A 150 -14.02 4.72 -0.93
CA GLY A 150 -14.55 5.80 -0.12
C GLY A 150 -13.60 6.20 1.02
N TYR A 151 -13.08 5.21 1.75
CA TYR A 151 -12.09 5.46 2.82
C TYR A 151 -10.79 6.05 2.29
N TYR A 152 -10.27 5.55 1.17
CA TYR A 152 -9.06 6.08 0.53
C TYR A 152 -9.20 7.56 0.20
N SER A 153 -10.37 7.94 -0.33
CA SER A 153 -10.69 9.30 -0.77
C SER A 153 -11.23 10.23 0.33
N ALA A 154 -11.37 9.76 1.57
CA ALA A 154 -11.61 10.62 2.71
C ALA A 154 -10.37 11.51 2.94
N THR A 155 -10.41 12.72 2.39
CA THR A 155 -9.32 13.68 2.45
C THR A 155 -9.12 14.13 3.90
N GLU A 156 -7.96 13.80 4.48
CA GLU A 156 -7.50 14.46 5.70
C GLU A 156 -7.03 15.87 5.33
N GLU A 157 -7.90 16.86 5.52
CA GLU A 157 -7.57 18.27 5.26
C GLU A 157 -6.74 18.93 6.38
N ARG A 158 -6.45 18.21 7.47
CA ARG A 158 -5.71 18.77 8.61
C ARG A 158 -4.19 18.66 8.41
N GLY A 159 -3.50 19.79 8.50
CA GLY A 159 -2.03 19.88 8.58
C GLY A 159 -1.37 20.62 7.40
N SER A 160 -0.04 20.76 7.49
CA SER A 160 0.79 21.37 6.44
C SER A 160 0.75 20.56 5.13
N ILE A 161 0.91 21.22 3.97
CA ILE A 161 0.86 20.61 2.64
C ILE A 161 1.87 19.46 2.50
N ALA A 162 3.06 19.60 3.11
CA ALA A 162 4.07 18.55 3.14
C ALA A 162 3.61 17.31 3.91
N VAL A 163 2.97 17.48 5.06
CA VAL A 163 2.46 16.37 5.89
C VAL A 163 1.34 15.63 5.17
N ARG A 164 0.46 16.38 4.49
CA ARG A 164 -0.60 15.82 3.64
C ARG A 164 -0.03 14.99 2.49
N GLY A 165 1.01 15.49 1.82
CA GLY A 165 1.72 14.75 0.76
C GLY A 165 2.27 13.42 1.28
N HIS A 166 2.93 13.43 2.44
CA HIS A 166 3.44 12.20 3.06
C HIS A 166 2.33 11.20 3.44
N SER A 167 1.23 11.64 4.04
CA SER A 167 0.09 10.77 4.37
C SER A 167 -0.50 10.10 3.12
N ARG A 168 -0.65 10.85 2.02
CA ARG A 168 -1.14 10.31 0.73
C ARG A 168 -0.18 9.29 0.12
N GLN A 169 1.12 9.59 0.12
CA GLN A 169 2.13 8.66 -0.36
C GLN A 169 2.12 7.35 0.44
N GLN A 170 1.96 7.42 1.76
CA GLN A 170 1.82 6.22 2.60
C GLN A 170 0.59 5.39 2.25
N LYS A 171 -0.56 6.04 1.95
CA LYS A 171 -1.77 5.34 1.49
C LYS A 171 -1.53 4.63 0.16
N LEU A 172 -0.88 5.29 -0.81
CA LEU A 172 -0.51 4.71 -2.10
C LEU A 172 0.48 3.55 -1.99
N ASP A 173 1.49 3.70 -1.15
CA ASP A 173 2.45 2.64 -0.85
C ASP A 173 1.74 1.45 -0.20
N GLY A 174 0.75 1.72 0.66
CA GLY A 174 -0.18 0.74 1.19
C GLY A 174 -0.94 0.00 0.09
N LEU A 175 -1.62 0.71 -0.81
CA LEU A 175 -2.36 0.10 -1.93
C LEU A 175 -1.47 -0.79 -2.80
N ARG A 176 -0.24 -0.36 -3.08
CA ARG A 176 0.74 -1.13 -3.85
C ARG A 176 1.23 -2.36 -3.09
N LYS A 177 1.51 -2.23 -1.79
CA LYS A 177 1.96 -3.32 -0.92
C LYS A 177 0.89 -4.41 -0.80
N TRP A 178 -0.36 -4.01 -0.62
CA TRP A 178 -1.50 -4.92 -0.48
C TRP A 178 -2.08 -5.38 -1.83
N LYS A 179 -1.47 -4.99 -2.95
CA LYS A 179 -1.90 -5.35 -4.32
C LYS A 179 -3.40 -5.08 -4.52
N PHE A 180 -3.86 -3.90 -4.12
CA PHE A 180 -5.27 -3.52 -4.21
C PHE A 180 -5.86 -3.78 -5.60
N ASP A 181 -5.12 -3.47 -6.66
CA ASP A 181 -5.51 -3.76 -8.04
C ASP A 181 -5.83 -5.24 -8.30
N MET A 182 -5.12 -6.20 -7.70
CA MET A 182 -5.42 -7.63 -7.80
C MET A 182 -6.73 -8.00 -7.12
N VAL A 183 -6.98 -7.42 -5.95
CA VAL A 183 -8.22 -7.64 -5.20
C VAL A 183 -9.40 -7.12 -6.00
N MET A 184 -9.28 -5.94 -6.60
CA MET A 184 -10.32 -5.35 -7.45
C MET A 184 -10.55 -6.15 -8.74
N GLN A 185 -9.48 -6.70 -9.35
CA GLN A 185 -9.61 -7.57 -10.52
C GLN A 185 -10.25 -8.92 -10.23
N THR A 186 -10.27 -9.36 -8.97
CA THR A 186 -10.94 -10.61 -8.55
C THR A 186 -12.47 -10.51 -8.71
N PHE A 187 -13.04 -9.32 -8.55
CA PHE A 187 -14.48 -9.10 -8.67
C PHE A 187 -15.03 -9.43 -10.08
N PRO A 188 -14.51 -8.84 -11.18
CA PRO A 188 -14.96 -9.21 -12.52
C PRO A 188 -14.67 -10.67 -12.88
N LEU A 189 -13.62 -11.28 -12.31
CA LEU A 189 -13.29 -12.69 -12.53
C LEU A 189 -14.32 -13.64 -11.91
N LEU A 190 -14.80 -13.34 -10.70
CA LEU A 190 -15.89 -14.11 -10.10
C LEU A 190 -17.18 -13.99 -10.93
N LEU A 191 -17.51 -12.79 -11.42
CA LEU A 191 -18.68 -12.60 -12.29
C LEU A 191 -18.58 -13.42 -13.58
N GLN A 192 -17.41 -13.43 -14.21
CA GLN A 192 -17.17 -14.23 -15.41
C GLN A 192 -17.26 -15.73 -15.11
N PHE A 193 -16.72 -16.17 -13.97
CA PHE A 193 -16.83 -17.57 -13.55
C PHE A 193 -18.28 -17.99 -13.32
N GLY A 194 -19.08 -17.16 -12.63
CA GLY A 194 -20.51 -17.38 -12.45
C GLY A 194 -21.26 -17.51 -13.77
N LEU A 195 -20.97 -16.61 -14.73
CA LEU A 195 -21.58 -16.65 -16.07
C LEU A 195 -21.25 -17.95 -16.84
N LEU A 196 -20.01 -18.44 -16.74
CA LEU A 196 -19.62 -19.71 -17.36
C LEU A 196 -20.33 -20.89 -16.72
N VAL A 197 -20.38 -20.93 -15.38
CA VAL A 197 -21.07 -21.99 -14.64
C VAL A 197 -22.56 -22.01 -14.97
N PHE A 198 -23.22 -20.84 -15.02
CA PHE A 198 -24.62 -20.70 -15.44
C PHE A 198 -24.85 -21.20 -16.87
N SER A 199 -23.95 -20.86 -17.78
CA SER A 199 -24.04 -21.31 -19.17
C SER A 199 -23.95 -22.84 -19.29
N VAL A 200 -23.08 -23.48 -18.49
CA VAL A 200 -23.00 -24.95 -18.40
C VAL A 200 -24.27 -25.52 -17.79
N ALA A 201 -24.77 -24.95 -16.69
CA ALA A 201 -25.99 -25.39 -16.03
C ALA A 201 -27.20 -25.36 -16.98
N LEU A 202 -27.36 -24.26 -17.73
CA LEU A 202 -28.41 -24.08 -18.71
C LEU A 202 -28.29 -25.09 -19.86
N SER A 203 -27.06 -25.34 -20.34
CA SER A 203 -26.82 -26.33 -21.40
C SER A 203 -27.18 -27.75 -20.97
N VAL A 204 -26.80 -28.13 -19.74
CA VAL A 204 -27.13 -29.44 -19.15
C VAL A 204 -28.64 -29.61 -19.00
N TYR A 205 -29.34 -28.60 -18.48
CA TYR A 205 -30.78 -28.65 -18.30
C TYR A 205 -31.55 -28.75 -19.63
N LEU A 206 -31.21 -27.90 -20.61
CA LEU A 206 -31.90 -27.86 -21.90
C LEU A 206 -31.69 -29.11 -22.75
N TRP A 207 -30.61 -29.86 -22.50
CA TRP A 207 -30.30 -31.10 -23.22
C TRP A 207 -31.44 -32.12 -23.15
N ASN A 208 -32.14 -32.21 -22.00
CA ASN A 208 -33.17 -33.21 -21.80
C ASN A 208 -34.59 -32.73 -22.15
N THR A 209 -34.84 -31.42 -22.27
CA THR A 209 -36.17 -30.91 -22.63
C THR A 209 -36.45 -31.06 -24.12
N ARG A 210 -35.60 -30.48 -24.97
CA ARG A 210 -35.65 -30.57 -26.45
C ARG A 210 -34.28 -30.23 -27.01
N LEU A 211 -33.72 -31.13 -27.83
CA LEU A 211 -32.39 -30.97 -28.45
C LEU A 211 -32.21 -29.62 -29.17
N ALA A 212 -33.25 -29.06 -29.78
CA ALA A 212 -33.19 -27.77 -30.47
C ALA A 212 -32.73 -26.62 -29.56
N HIS A 213 -33.27 -26.51 -28.33
CA HIS A 213 -32.89 -25.45 -27.40
C HIS A 213 -31.45 -25.64 -26.89
N ALA A 214 -31.04 -26.89 -26.67
CA ALA A 214 -29.69 -27.22 -26.24
C ALA A 214 -28.64 -26.84 -27.30
N ILE A 215 -28.91 -27.11 -28.58
CA ILE A 215 -27.99 -26.76 -29.69
C ILE A 215 -27.78 -25.25 -29.73
N ILE A 216 -28.84 -24.45 -29.60
CA ILE A 216 -28.74 -22.98 -29.61
C ILE A 216 -27.92 -22.50 -28.39
N ALA A 217 -28.23 -23.00 -27.18
CA ALA A 217 -27.53 -22.60 -25.97
C ALA A 217 -26.03 -22.96 -26.01
N VAL A 218 -25.70 -24.18 -26.45
CA VAL A 218 -24.31 -24.63 -26.58
C VAL A 218 -23.56 -23.84 -27.65
N PHE A 219 -24.21 -23.52 -28.78
CA PHE A 219 -23.58 -22.71 -29.83
C PHE A 219 -23.17 -21.32 -29.31
N PHE A 220 -24.08 -20.58 -28.67
CA PHE A 220 -23.76 -19.26 -28.13
C PHE A 220 -22.73 -19.33 -26.99
N SER A 221 -22.82 -20.35 -26.13
CA SER A 221 -21.85 -20.60 -25.06
C SER A 221 -20.44 -20.83 -25.62
N LEU A 222 -20.32 -21.74 -26.60
CA LEU A 222 -19.05 -22.10 -27.21
C LEU A 222 -18.46 -20.94 -28.00
N PHE A 223 -19.28 -20.23 -28.78
CA PHE A 223 -18.84 -19.03 -29.50
C PHE A 223 -18.29 -17.97 -28.55
N GLY A 224 -19.03 -17.66 -27.47
CA GLY A 224 -18.60 -16.70 -26.45
C GLY A 224 -17.31 -17.14 -25.74
N PHE A 225 -17.21 -18.43 -25.39
CA PHE A 225 -16.01 -18.99 -24.75
C PHE A 225 -14.79 -18.93 -25.67
N ILE A 226 -14.91 -19.35 -26.94
CA ILE A 226 -13.83 -19.29 -27.91
C ILE A 226 -13.40 -17.83 -28.13
N PHE A 227 -14.35 -16.92 -28.31
CA PHE A 227 -14.06 -15.51 -28.48
C PHE A 227 -13.31 -14.94 -27.27
N TYR A 228 -13.74 -15.27 -26.05
CA TYR A 228 -13.08 -14.87 -24.82
C TYR A 228 -11.64 -15.42 -24.73
N VAL A 229 -11.43 -16.69 -25.05
CA VAL A 229 -10.09 -17.32 -25.06
C VAL A 229 -9.18 -16.64 -26.09
N VAL A 230 -9.68 -16.34 -27.29
CA VAL A 230 -8.91 -15.61 -28.32
C VAL A 230 -8.52 -14.22 -27.82
N LEU A 231 -9.42 -13.49 -27.15
CA LEU A 231 -9.10 -12.19 -26.58
C LEU A 231 -8.02 -12.29 -25.49
N VAL A 232 -8.12 -13.28 -24.60
CA VAL A 232 -7.11 -13.50 -23.55
C VAL A 232 -5.76 -13.87 -24.16
N ILE A 233 -5.72 -14.78 -25.13
CA ILE A 233 -4.48 -15.16 -25.81
C ILE A 233 -3.87 -13.96 -26.53
N SER A 234 -4.68 -13.17 -27.22
CA SER A 234 -4.24 -11.95 -27.92
C SER A 234 -3.64 -10.93 -26.96
N ALA A 235 -4.29 -10.73 -25.81
CA ALA A 235 -3.81 -9.83 -24.76
C ALA A 235 -2.49 -10.31 -24.10
N VAL A 236 -2.28 -11.63 -24.00
CA VAL A 236 -1.05 -12.20 -23.44
C VAL A 236 0.10 -12.22 -24.47
N ALA A 237 -0.21 -12.45 -25.74
CA ALA A 237 0.79 -12.57 -26.80
C ALA A 237 1.40 -11.21 -27.21
N ALA A 238 0.60 -10.14 -27.17
CA ALA A 238 1.05 -8.80 -27.52
C ALA A 238 1.08 -7.89 -26.28
N PRO A 239 2.26 -7.52 -25.76
CA PRO A 239 2.41 -6.69 -24.55
C PRO A 239 1.76 -5.30 -24.65
N HIS A 240 1.43 -4.83 -25.85
CA HIS A 240 0.83 -3.50 -26.10
C HIS A 240 -0.57 -3.61 -26.71
N CYS A 241 -1.22 -4.76 -26.56
CA CYS A 241 -2.56 -5.00 -27.08
C CYS A 241 -3.61 -4.16 -26.33
N PRO A 242 -4.55 -3.49 -27.03
CA PRO A 242 -5.62 -2.70 -26.39
C PRO A 242 -6.67 -3.56 -25.66
N PHE A 243 -6.74 -4.86 -25.95
CA PHE A 243 -7.74 -5.79 -25.40
C PHE A 243 -7.40 -6.34 -24.00
N GLN A 244 -6.86 -5.53 -23.10
CA GLN A 244 -6.47 -6.01 -21.77
C GLN A 244 -7.70 -6.41 -20.94
N THR A 245 -7.88 -7.71 -20.72
CA THR A 245 -8.90 -8.26 -19.83
C THR A 245 -8.36 -8.40 -18.40
N PRO A 246 -9.22 -8.37 -17.36
CA PRO A 246 -8.82 -8.67 -15.98
C PRO A 246 -8.10 -10.01 -15.85
N LEU A 247 -8.54 -11.02 -16.61
CA LEU A 247 -7.93 -12.35 -16.60
C LEU A 247 -6.53 -12.36 -17.20
N ALA A 248 -6.31 -11.67 -18.33
CA ALA A 248 -4.97 -11.55 -18.92
C ALA A 248 -3.98 -10.87 -17.96
N ARG A 249 -4.40 -9.81 -17.27
CA ARG A 249 -3.59 -9.12 -16.24
C ARG A 249 -3.28 -10.02 -15.05
N PHE A 250 -4.27 -10.78 -14.58
CA PHE A 250 -4.09 -11.76 -13.51
C PHE A 250 -3.09 -12.86 -13.88
N ILE A 251 -3.22 -13.44 -15.09
CA ILE A 251 -2.28 -14.43 -15.63
C ILE A 251 -0.87 -13.84 -15.70
N PHE A 252 -0.71 -12.64 -16.27
CA PHE A 252 0.60 -12.01 -16.39
C PHE A 252 1.29 -11.88 -15.04
N HIS A 253 0.57 -11.43 -14.01
CA HIS A 253 1.12 -11.30 -12.67
C HIS A 253 1.51 -12.63 -12.03
N ILE A 254 0.71 -13.67 -12.20
CA ILE A 254 1.05 -15.03 -11.72
C ILE A 254 2.31 -15.54 -12.43
N LEU A 255 2.38 -15.41 -13.75
CA LEU A 255 3.53 -15.83 -14.54
C LEU A 255 4.80 -15.07 -14.14
N GLU A 256 4.70 -13.76 -13.95
CA GLU A 256 5.83 -12.93 -13.51
C GLU A 256 6.30 -13.30 -12.10
N THR A 257 5.36 -13.48 -11.16
CA THR A 257 5.68 -13.90 -9.79
C THR A 257 6.36 -15.27 -9.77
N ASN A 258 5.89 -16.21 -10.60
CA ASN A 258 6.49 -17.53 -10.72
C ASN A 258 7.87 -17.49 -11.40
N ARG A 259 8.05 -16.64 -12.42
CA ARG A 259 9.37 -16.40 -13.04
C ARG A 259 10.34 -15.81 -12.03
N VAL A 260 9.94 -14.80 -11.27
CA VAL A 260 10.78 -14.16 -10.24
C VAL A 260 11.13 -15.15 -9.13
N LYS A 261 10.18 -15.96 -8.65
CA LYS A 261 10.47 -17.02 -7.66
C LYS A 261 11.43 -18.08 -8.20
N LYS A 262 11.28 -18.47 -9.47
CA LYS A 262 12.18 -19.42 -10.13
C LYS A 262 13.59 -18.86 -10.30
N LEU A 263 13.70 -17.61 -10.75
CA LEU A 263 14.95 -16.88 -10.87
C LEU A 263 15.60 -16.66 -9.51
N SER A 264 14.83 -16.32 -8.48
CA SER A 264 15.29 -16.15 -7.10
C SER A 264 15.85 -17.46 -6.53
N LYS A 265 15.17 -18.60 -6.74
CA LYS A 265 15.71 -19.93 -6.38
C LYS A 265 16.99 -20.25 -7.15
N SER A 266 17.04 -19.93 -8.44
CA SER A 266 18.23 -20.14 -9.26
C SER A 266 19.41 -19.28 -8.80
N LEU A 267 19.20 -17.98 -8.54
CA LEU A 267 20.22 -17.07 -8.03
C LEU A 267 20.65 -17.43 -6.60
N SER A 268 19.73 -17.86 -5.74
CA SER A 268 20.05 -18.32 -4.39
C SER A 268 21.05 -19.48 -4.43
N GLY A 269 20.91 -20.41 -5.38
CA GLY A 269 21.86 -21.51 -5.59
C GLY A 269 23.25 -21.07 -6.04
N TYR A 270 23.37 -19.94 -6.75
CA TYR A 270 24.67 -19.36 -7.14
C TYR A 270 25.27 -18.46 -6.05
N LEU A 271 24.45 -17.84 -5.21
CA LEU A 271 24.88 -16.91 -4.16
C LEU A 271 25.29 -17.62 -2.85
N THR A 272 24.81 -18.85 -2.61
CA THR A 272 25.23 -19.69 -1.46
C THR A 272 26.74 -19.89 -1.36
N PRO A 273 27.48 -20.32 -2.41
CA PRO A 273 28.93 -20.47 -2.32
C PRO A 273 29.65 -19.14 -2.10
N LEU A 274 29.17 -18.05 -2.71
CA LEU A 274 29.75 -16.72 -2.52
C LEU A 274 29.62 -16.25 -1.05
N ARG A 275 28.47 -16.52 -0.44
CA ARG A 275 28.21 -16.21 0.97
C ARG A 275 29.12 -17.01 1.91
N GLU A 276 29.35 -18.28 1.62
CA GLU A 276 30.27 -19.12 2.39
C GLU A 276 31.73 -18.72 2.20
N PHE A 277 32.14 -18.31 0.99
CA PHE A 277 33.48 -17.74 0.74
C PHE A 277 33.73 -16.45 1.53
N ILE A 278 32.75 -15.54 1.58
CA ILE A 278 32.86 -14.29 2.33
C ILE A 278 32.94 -14.58 3.83
N LYS A 279 32.13 -15.51 4.36
CA LYS A 279 32.22 -15.95 5.76
C LYS A 279 33.58 -16.59 6.06
N ALA A 280 34.08 -17.49 5.22
CA ALA A 280 35.37 -18.16 5.41
C ALA A 280 36.52 -17.14 5.44
N ARG A 281 36.48 -16.13 4.56
CA ARG A 281 37.46 -15.04 4.54
C ARG A 281 37.37 -14.16 5.80
N HIS A 282 36.17 -13.85 6.28
CA HIS A 282 35.99 -13.09 7.51
C HIS A 282 36.49 -13.85 8.75
N LEU A 283 36.24 -15.16 8.81
CA LEU A 283 36.72 -16.01 9.90
C LEU A 283 38.25 -16.17 9.88
N ALA A 284 38.86 -16.26 8.69
CA ALA A 284 40.32 -16.28 8.54
C ALA A 284 40.97 -14.96 9.00
N ALA A 285 40.30 -13.82 8.79
CA ALA A 285 40.80 -12.52 9.23
C ALA A 285 40.69 -12.29 10.75
N CYS A 286 39.83 -13.02 11.47
CA CYS A 286 39.68 -12.94 12.92
C CYS A 286 40.49 -13.99 13.70
N SER A 287 41.27 -14.84 13.02
CA SER A 287 42.09 -15.87 13.69
C SER A 287 43.43 -15.28 14.17
N PRO A 288 43.81 -15.43 15.45
CA PRO A 288 45.06 -14.91 15.96
C PRO A 288 46.28 -15.65 15.39
N PRO A 289 47.42 -14.97 15.16
CA PRO A 289 48.59 -15.56 14.53
C PRO A 289 49.29 -16.51 15.49
N GLY A 290 49.13 -17.83 15.34
CA GLY A 290 49.89 -18.77 16.20
C GLY A 290 49.71 -20.28 16.03
N THR A 291 48.85 -20.81 15.15
CA THR A 291 48.48 -22.25 15.20
C THR A 291 48.69 -23.04 13.91
N TRP A 292 49.73 -22.74 13.12
CA TRP A 292 50.02 -23.45 11.86
C TRP A 292 51.14 -24.50 11.91
N GLN A 293 51.57 -25.01 13.07
CA GLN A 293 52.72 -25.95 13.16
C GLN A 293 52.44 -27.39 13.62
N GLN A 294 51.19 -27.87 13.71
CA GLN A 294 50.94 -29.18 14.34
C GLN A 294 50.13 -30.20 13.53
N LYS A 295 50.26 -30.22 12.20
CA LYS A 295 49.60 -31.25 11.37
C LYS A 295 50.45 -31.76 10.20
N GLN A 296 51.64 -32.26 10.51
CA GLN A 296 52.44 -33.13 9.60
C GLN A 296 53.33 -34.14 10.37
N LEU A 297 52.77 -34.82 11.38
CA LEU A 297 53.34 -36.05 11.93
C LEU A 297 52.20 -37.06 12.16
#